data_AF-A0A4Q7Q1X2-F1
#
_entry.id   AF-A0A4Q7Q1X2-F1
#
_cell.length_a   1.000
_cell.length_b   1.000
_cell.length_c   1.000
_cell.angle_alpha   90.00
_cell.angle_beta   90.00
_cell.angle_gamma   90.00
#
_symmetry.space_group_name_H-M   'P 1'
#
loop_
_entity.id
_entity.type
_entity.pdbx_description
1 polymer ?
#
loop_
_entity_poly.entity_id
_entity_poly.type
_entity_poly.pdbx_seq_one_letter_code
_entity_poly.pdbx_strand_id
1 'polypeptide(L)'
;MLDENRRPFMIGVVVLAVVLILIGGVVLFRGGGTETTLTVQSIPNDLTLKLDGHEIPANGEVKIKAGTHTLEGSRRGFQSYTETFTSGNDKLSYKMFLYANSAEGREWGKNNPEQELEAEAEAGRRFDQIQSRLKQKYPILMQLPYVGDGFQATYTKSKSDPTNPEAISIVIEVFGSQGKKKALQWIKGYGWDINTLDVVWTTGK
;
A
#
# COMPACT_ATOMS: atom_id res chain seq x y z
N MET A 1 42.18 -31.13 42.86
CA MET A 1 42.45 -30.46 41.57
C MET A 1 41.49 -31.00 40.53
N LEU A 2 40.26 -30.49 40.46
CA LEU A 2 39.25 -30.96 39.49
C LEU A 2 38.27 -29.85 39.05
N ASP A 3 38.69 -28.58 39.09
CA ASP A 3 37.80 -27.44 38.79
C ASP A 3 38.16 -26.63 37.53
N GLU A 4 39.27 -26.95 36.86
CA GLU A 4 39.76 -26.09 35.77
C GLU A 4 39.19 -26.42 34.37
N ASN A 5 38.67 -27.65 34.17
CA ASN A 5 38.19 -28.12 32.86
C ASN A 5 36.67 -28.15 32.66
N ARG A 6 35.86 -27.73 33.64
CA ARG A 6 34.39 -27.72 33.51
C ARG A 6 33.85 -26.48 32.80
N ARG A 7 34.60 -25.38 32.78
CA ARG A 7 34.20 -24.12 32.14
C ARG A 7 34.00 -24.23 30.62
N PRO A 8 34.91 -24.80 29.81
CA PRO A 8 34.67 -24.92 28.36
C PRO A 8 33.52 -25.88 28.02
N PHE A 9 33.32 -26.92 28.83
CA PHE A 9 32.21 -27.87 28.64
C PHE A 9 30.85 -27.25 28.97
N MET A 10 30.75 -26.51 30.09
CA MET A 10 29.54 -25.75 30.45
C MET A 10 29.19 -24.68 29.41
N ILE A 11 30.20 -23.98 28.88
CA ILE A 11 29.99 -22.98 27.81
C ILE A 11 29.45 -23.66 26.55
N GLY A 12 29.98 -24.83 26.17
CA GLY A 12 29.47 -25.61 25.03
C GLY A 12 28.01 -26.03 25.18
N VAL A 13 27.61 -26.48 26.37
CA VAL A 13 26.21 -26.89 26.67
C VAL A 13 25.25 -25.69 26.63
N VAL A 14 25.67 -24.54 27.18
CA VAL A 14 24.85 -23.32 27.18
C VAL A 14 24.67 -22.78 25.75
N VAL A 15 25.73 -22.75 24.95
CA VAL A 15 25.65 -22.32 23.55
C VAL A 15 24.74 -23.25 22.74
N LEU A 16 24.85 -24.57 22.93
CA LEU A 16 23.98 -25.53 22.26
C LEU A 16 22.51 -25.35 22.67
N ALA A 17 22.23 -25.14 23.96
CA ALA A 17 20.88 -24.89 24.46
C ALA A 17 20.30 -23.59 23.89
N VAL A 18 21.08 -22.50 23.83
CA VAL A 18 20.66 -21.23 23.22
C VAL A 18 20.40 -21.40 21.72
N VAL A 19 21.26 -22.13 21.00
CA VAL A 19 21.05 -22.42 19.57
C VAL A 19 19.79 -23.27 19.36
N LEU A 20 19.53 -24.27 20.20
CA LEU A 20 18.32 -25.08 20.11
C LEU A 20 17.05 -24.28 20.48
N ILE A 21 17.13 -23.33 21.40
CA ILE A 21 16.02 -22.42 21.73
C ILE A 21 15.79 -21.42 20.59
N LEU A 22 16.84 -20.91 19.96
CA LEU A 22 16.72 -20.00 18.81
C LEU A 22 16.17 -20.72 17.58
N ILE A 23 16.68 -21.93 17.28
CA ILE A 23 16.16 -22.76 16.18
C ILE A 23 14.74 -23.22 16.49
N GLY A 24 14.49 -23.70 17.71
CA GLY A 24 13.16 -24.10 18.17
C GLY A 24 12.17 -22.95 18.12
N GLY A 25 12.58 -21.75 18.53
CA GLY A 25 11.78 -20.52 18.45
C GLY A 25 11.48 -20.14 17.00
N VAL A 26 12.48 -20.13 16.11
CA VAL A 26 12.30 -19.82 14.69
C VAL A 26 11.42 -20.86 13.98
N VAL A 27 11.52 -22.14 14.35
CA VAL A 27 10.71 -23.21 13.77
C VAL A 27 9.28 -23.17 14.31
N LEU A 28 9.07 -22.90 15.62
CA LEU A 28 7.75 -22.78 16.23
C LEU A 28 7.00 -21.53 15.76
N PHE A 29 7.69 -20.40 15.53
CA PHE A 29 7.09 -19.20 14.95
C PHE A 29 6.81 -19.31 13.44
N ARG A 30 7.36 -20.31 12.74
CA ARG A 30 7.11 -20.59 11.30
C ARG A 30 6.21 -21.79 11.03
N GLY A 31 5.87 -22.58 12.05
CA GLY A 31 5.55 -24.01 11.86
C GLY A 31 4.17 -24.49 12.30
N GLY A 32 3.14 -23.64 12.39
CA GLY A 32 1.83 -24.07 12.91
C GLY A 32 0.61 -23.34 12.35
N GLY A 33 0.69 -22.76 11.15
CA GLY A 33 -0.43 -22.06 10.53
C GLY A 33 -1.38 -23.01 9.81
N THR A 34 -2.67 -22.93 10.13
CA THR A 34 -3.78 -23.44 9.33
C THR A 34 -3.64 -23.02 7.86
N GLU A 35 -3.86 -23.93 6.92
CA GLU A 35 -3.84 -23.63 5.49
C GLU A 35 -5.17 -23.02 5.04
N THR A 36 -5.11 -22.00 4.20
CA THR A 36 -6.27 -21.43 3.50
C THR A 36 -6.08 -21.46 1.99
N THR A 37 -7.16 -21.24 1.25
CA THR A 37 -7.17 -21.18 -0.22
C THR A 37 -7.17 -19.72 -0.66
N LEU A 38 -6.16 -19.34 -1.45
CA LEU A 38 -6.07 -18.09 -2.17
C LEU A 38 -6.52 -18.31 -3.61
N THR A 39 -7.60 -17.66 -4.03
CA THR A 39 -7.99 -17.55 -5.43
C THR A 39 -7.36 -16.29 -6.00
N VAL A 40 -6.53 -16.42 -7.04
CA VAL A 40 -5.97 -15.28 -7.75
C VAL A 40 -6.61 -15.15 -9.12
N GLN A 41 -6.96 -13.92 -9.48
CA GLN A 41 -7.30 -13.53 -10.85
C GLN A 41 -6.37 -12.39 -11.27
N SER A 42 -5.68 -12.53 -12.39
CA SER A 42 -4.67 -11.58 -12.81
C SER A 42 -4.96 -11.06 -14.21
N ILE A 43 -4.85 -9.75 -14.41
CA ILE A 43 -4.85 -9.12 -15.73
C ILE A 43 -3.54 -8.34 -15.89
N PRO A 44 -2.75 -8.57 -16.94
CA PRO A 44 -2.89 -9.60 -17.99
C PRO A 44 -2.91 -11.05 -17.47
N ASN A 45 -3.70 -11.92 -18.10
CA ASN A 45 -3.84 -13.33 -17.71
C ASN A 45 -2.55 -14.15 -17.89
N ASP A 46 -1.60 -13.65 -18.69
CA ASP A 46 -0.31 -14.25 -19.02
C ASP A 46 0.87 -13.61 -18.25
N LEU A 47 0.58 -12.86 -17.17
CA LEU A 47 1.63 -12.31 -16.32
C LEU A 47 2.38 -13.40 -15.56
N THR A 48 3.61 -13.09 -15.17
CA THR A 48 4.37 -13.90 -14.20
C THR A 48 3.98 -13.45 -12.80
N LEU A 49 3.35 -14.36 -12.04
CA LEU A 49 2.92 -14.13 -10.67
C LEU A 49 3.81 -14.91 -9.70
N LYS A 50 4.30 -14.24 -8.66
CA LYS A 50 5.07 -14.86 -7.58
C LYS A 50 4.42 -14.63 -6.24
N LEU A 51 4.33 -15.68 -5.43
CA LEU A 51 3.94 -15.63 -4.03
C LEU A 51 5.16 -15.99 -3.18
N ASP A 52 5.57 -15.08 -2.30
CA ASP A 52 6.76 -15.22 -1.44
C ASP A 52 8.01 -15.66 -2.23
N GLY A 53 8.20 -15.05 -3.41
CA GLY A 53 9.31 -15.33 -4.32
C GLY A 53 9.15 -16.58 -5.20
N HIS A 54 8.09 -17.38 -5.02
CA HIS A 54 7.84 -18.60 -5.80
C HIS A 54 6.78 -18.36 -6.86
N GLU A 55 7.03 -18.80 -8.10
CA GLU A 55 6.04 -18.66 -9.17
C GLU A 55 4.79 -19.51 -8.92
N ILE A 56 3.63 -18.90 -9.12
CA ILE A 56 2.32 -19.52 -9.00
C ILE A 56 1.49 -19.23 -10.27
N PRO A 57 0.41 -20.00 -10.54
CA PRO A 57 -0.48 -19.68 -11.65
C PRO A 57 -1.06 -18.27 -11.53
N ALA A 58 -1.03 -17.50 -12.62
CA ALA A 58 -1.60 -16.15 -12.66
C ALA A 58 -3.11 -16.13 -12.40
N ASN A 59 -3.79 -17.23 -12.69
CA ASN A 59 -5.22 -17.42 -12.47
C ASN A 59 -5.48 -18.81 -11.86
N GLY A 60 -6.26 -18.86 -10.77
CA GLY A 60 -6.67 -20.10 -10.13
C GLY A 60 -6.52 -20.11 -8.62
N GLU A 61 -6.60 -21.30 -8.02
CA GLU A 61 -6.52 -21.51 -6.57
C GLU A 61 -5.13 -22.02 -6.15
N VAL A 62 -4.58 -21.43 -5.10
CA VAL A 62 -3.31 -21.81 -4.48
C VAL A 62 -3.53 -21.96 -2.97
N LYS A 63 -2.99 -23.03 -2.38
CA LYS A 63 -2.99 -23.19 -0.94
C LYS A 63 -1.86 -22.37 -0.32
N ILE A 64 -2.22 -21.57 0.67
CA ILE A 64 -1.28 -20.72 1.40
C ILE A 64 -1.44 -20.96 2.90
N LYS A 65 -0.39 -20.70 3.67
CA LYS A 65 -0.48 -20.76 5.13
C LYS A 65 -1.15 -19.49 5.65
N ALA A 66 -1.64 -19.50 6.88
CA ALA A 66 -1.94 -18.27 7.59
C ALA A 66 -0.65 -17.48 7.87
N GLY A 67 -0.66 -16.17 7.67
CA GLY A 67 0.49 -15.30 7.88
C GLY A 67 0.57 -14.14 6.89
N THR A 68 1.68 -13.40 6.95
CA THR A 68 1.94 -12.32 5.99
C THR A 68 2.61 -12.89 4.75
N HIS A 69 2.04 -12.58 3.59
CA HIS A 69 2.49 -13.01 2.27
C HIS A 69 2.74 -11.82 1.36
N THR A 70 3.66 -11.98 0.42
CA THR A 70 3.95 -10.99 -0.61
C THR A 70 3.64 -11.56 -1.98
N LEU A 71 2.81 -10.84 -2.74
CA LEU A 71 2.40 -11.18 -4.09
C LEU A 71 3.04 -10.20 -5.07
N GLU A 72 3.74 -10.72 -6.07
CA GLU A 72 4.47 -9.93 -7.07
C GLU A 72 4.00 -10.33 -8.47
N GLY A 73 3.45 -9.37 -9.21
CA GLY A 73 3.10 -9.53 -10.62
C GLY A 73 4.07 -8.78 -11.50
N SER A 74 4.52 -9.44 -12.56
CA SER A 74 5.35 -8.80 -13.58
C SER A 74 5.00 -9.32 -14.96
N ARG A 75 5.04 -8.41 -15.93
CA ARG A 75 4.91 -8.74 -17.35
C ARG A 75 5.67 -7.73 -18.17
N ARG A 76 6.38 -8.20 -19.20
CA ARG A 76 7.07 -7.31 -20.14
C ARG A 76 6.08 -6.32 -20.79
N GLY A 77 6.44 -5.05 -20.75
CA GLY A 77 5.63 -3.94 -21.25
C GLY A 77 4.58 -3.40 -20.27
N PHE A 78 4.55 -3.94 -19.05
CA PHE A 78 3.68 -3.52 -17.97
C PHE A 78 4.51 -3.07 -16.76
N GLN A 79 3.90 -2.23 -15.93
CA GLN A 79 4.44 -1.89 -14.63
C GLN A 79 4.30 -3.10 -13.69
N SER A 80 5.41 -3.55 -13.11
CA SER A 80 5.37 -4.57 -12.06
C SER A 80 4.65 -4.03 -10.83
N TYR A 81 3.96 -4.93 -10.12
CA TYR A 81 3.19 -4.59 -8.93
C TYR A 81 3.48 -5.59 -7.82
N THR A 82 3.69 -5.07 -6.61
CA THR A 82 3.96 -5.87 -5.41
C THR A 82 2.98 -5.46 -4.33
N GLU A 83 2.29 -6.44 -3.74
CA GLU A 83 1.39 -6.21 -2.62
C GLU A 83 1.62 -7.23 -1.52
N THR A 84 1.62 -6.74 -0.28
CA THR A 84 1.71 -7.58 0.91
C THR A 84 0.32 -7.68 1.53
N PHE A 85 -0.11 -8.89 1.87
CA PHE A 85 -1.39 -9.14 2.55
C PHE A 85 -1.20 -10.13 3.70
N THR A 86 -2.12 -10.12 4.66
CA THR A 86 -2.12 -11.09 5.77
C THR A 86 -3.29 -12.06 5.58
N SER A 87 -2.98 -13.35 5.49
CA SER A 87 -3.94 -14.43 5.43
C SER A 87 -4.30 -14.92 6.83
N GLY A 88 -5.61 -15.11 7.06
CA GLY A 88 -6.15 -15.81 8.22
C GLY A 88 -6.60 -17.22 7.83
N ASN A 89 -7.71 -17.66 8.43
CA ASN A 89 -8.29 -18.99 8.15
C ASN A 89 -9.36 -18.98 7.04
N ASP A 90 -9.79 -17.80 6.61
CA ASP A 90 -10.84 -17.65 5.62
C ASP A 90 -10.28 -17.73 4.19
N LYS A 91 -11.13 -18.16 3.25
CA LYS A 91 -10.80 -18.15 1.83
C LYS A 91 -10.55 -16.72 1.37
N LEU A 92 -9.48 -16.51 0.62
CA LEU A 92 -9.09 -15.21 0.11
C LEU A 92 -9.26 -15.19 -1.40
N SER A 93 -9.81 -14.09 -1.92
CA SER A 93 -9.84 -13.81 -3.34
C SER A 93 -9.04 -12.55 -3.59
N TYR A 94 -8.04 -12.63 -4.46
CA TYR A 94 -7.18 -11.52 -4.79
C TYR A 94 -7.20 -11.26 -6.30
N LYS A 95 -7.38 -10.00 -6.69
CA LYS A 95 -7.34 -9.60 -8.09
C LYS A 95 -6.15 -8.67 -8.36
N MET A 96 -5.25 -9.10 -9.23
CA MET A 96 -4.06 -8.34 -9.62
C MET A 96 -4.26 -7.72 -10.99
N PHE A 97 -3.94 -6.44 -11.12
CA PHE A 97 -4.00 -5.70 -12.38
C PHE A 97 -2.66 -5.02 -12.62
N LEU A 98 -2.03 -5.30 -13.76
CA LEU A 98 -0.84 -4.59 -14.22
C LEU A 98 -1.23 -3.62 -15.32
N TYR A 99 -0.64 -2.44 -15.31
CA TYR A 99 -0.91 -1.39 -16.30
C TYR A 99 0.21 -1.29 -17.31
N ALA A 100 -0.14 -1.16 -18.59
CA ALA A 100 0.82 -1.00 -19.67
C ALA A 100 1.62 0.29 -19.49
N ASN A 101 2.96 0.19 -19.53
CA ASN A 101 3.86 1.34 -19.44
C ASN A 101 4.77 1.50 -20.67
N SER A 102 4.61 0.64 -21.68
CA SER A 102 5.39 0.65 -22.92
C SER A 102 4.51 0.50 -24.16
N ALA A 103 5.12 0.65 -25.35
CA ALA A 103 4.43 0.41 -26.61
C ALA A 103 3.98 -1.06 -26.76
N GLU A 104 4.78 -2.00 -26.25
CA GLU A 104 4.48 -3.43 -26.27
C GLU A 104 3.23 -3.75 -25.43
N GLY A 105 3.15 -3.19 -24.21
CA GLY A 105 1.95 -3.37 -23.37
C GLY A 105 0.69 -2.75 -23.98
N ARG A 106 0.82 -1.58 -24.62
CA ARG A 106 -0.31 -0.96 -25.34
C ARG A 106 -0.77 -1.79 -26.54
N GLU A 107 0.17 -2.41 -27.25
CA GLU A 107 -0.17 -3.30 -28.37
C GLU A 107 -0.83 -4.59 -27.87
N TRP A 108 -0.38 -5.11 -26.72
CA TRP A 108 -1.06 -6.22 -26.06
C TRP A 108 -2.51 -5.87 -25.72
N GLY A 109 -2.78 -4.68 -25.17
CA GLY A 109 -4.14 -4.24 -24.82
C GLY A 109 -5.08 -4.20 -26.03
N LYS A 110 -4.60 -3.73 -27.19
CA LYS A 110 -5.39 -3.76 -28.45
C LYS A 110 -5.74 -5.17 -28.90
N ASN A 111 -4.84 -6.12 -28.66
CA ASN A 111 -5.02 -7.53 -29.04
C ASN A 111 -5.79 -8.33 -27.97
N ASN A 112 -6.02 -7.76 -26.79
CA ASN A 112 -6.76 -8.38 -25.67
C ASN A 112 -7.85 -7.43 -25.13
N PRO A 113 -8.78 -6.97 -25.98
CA PRO A 113 -9.70 -5.88 -25.64
C PRO A 113 -10.64 -6.22 -24.46
N GLU A 114 -11.01 -7.50 -24.28
CA GLU A 114 -11.84 -7.92 -23.15
C GLU A 114 -11.12 -7.75 -21.80
N GLN A 115 -9.83 -8.11 -21.75
CA GLN A 115 -9.01 -7.96 -20.55
C GLN A 115 -8.69 -6.49 -20.26
N GLU A 116 -8.40 -5.70 -21.30
CA GLU A 116 -8.20 -4.26 -21.16
C GLU A 116 -9.45 -3.58 -20.58
N LEU A 117 -10.64 -3.94 -21.10
CA LEU A 117 -11.91 -3.42 -20.60
C LEU A 117 -12.16 -3.80 -19.13
N GLU A 118 -11.84 -5.04 -18.72
CA GLU A 118 -11.96 -5.45 -17.32
C GLU A 118 -10.98 -4.68 -16.41
N ALA A 119 -9.74 -4.46 -16.87
CA ALA A 119 -8.75 -3.67 -16.14
C ALA A 119 -9.19 -2.21 -15.98
N GLU A 120 -9.71 -1.58 -17.03
CA GLU A 120 -10.27 -0.22 -16.98
C GLU A 120 -11.48 -0.13 -16.04
N ALA A 121 -12.39 -1.11 -16.10
CA ALA A 121 -13.56 -1.16 -15.22
C ALA A 121 -13.17 -1.27 -13.75
N GLU A 122 -12.18 -2.11 -13.43
CA GLU A 122 -11.68 -2.22 -12.06
C GLU A 122 -10.93 -0.95 -11.62
N ALA A 123 -10.12 -0.35 -12.49
CA ALA A 123 -9.45 0.92 -12.21
C ALA A 123 -10.45 2.01 -11.85
N GLY A 124 -11.58 2.08 -12.58
CA GLY A 124 -12.70 2.95 -12.27
C GLY A 124 -13.29 2.69 -10.88
N ARG A 125 -13.61 1.43 -10.56
CA ARG A 125 -14.12 1.05 -9.22
C ARG A 125 -13.14 1.41 -8.11
N ARG A 126 -11.85 1.12 -8.29
CA ARG A 126 -10.80 1.44 -7.30
C ARG A 126 -10.68 2.95 -7.10
N PHE A 127 -10.75 3.72 -8.19
CA PHE A 127 -10.75 5.18 -8.11
C PHE A 127 -11.96 5.68 -7.30
N ASP A 128 -13.16 5.18 -7.57
CA ASP A 128 -14.36 5.58 -6.83
C ASP A 128 -14.28 5.22 -5.34
N GLN A 129 -13.73 4.04 -5.01
CA GLN A 129 -13.51 3.63 -3.63
C GLN A 129 -12.49 4.52 -2.92
N ILE A 130 -11.35 4.82 -3.56
CA ILE A 130 -10.33 5.73 -3.02
C ILE A 130 -10.93 7.13 -2.84
N GLN A 131 -11.67 7.66 -3.81
CA GLN A 131 -12.33 8.94 -3.71
C GLN A 131 -13.34 8.97 -2.56
N SER A 132 -14.09 7.87 -2.36
CA SER A 132 -15.04 7.75 -1.25
C SER A 132 -14.32 7.77 0.11
N ARG A 133 -13.22 7.01 0.25
CA ARG A 133 -12.39 7.02 1.47
C ARG A 133 -11.75 8.38 1.72
N LEU A 134 -11.24 9.03 0.67
CA LEU A 134 -10.68 10.38 0.76
C LEU A 134 -11.72 11.40 1.21
N LYS A 135 -12.95 11.36 0.68
CA LYS A 135 -14.06 12.24 1.10
C LYS A 135 -14.43 12.03 2.57
N GLN A 136 -14.44 10.77 3.04
CA GLN A 136 -14.70 10.44 4.43
C GLN A 136 -13.57 10.91 5.36
N LYS A 137 -12.31 10.68 4.96
CA LYS A 137 -11.11 11.03 5.73
C LYS A 137 -10.84 12.54 5.75
N TYR A 138 -11.12 13.23 4.65
CA TYR A 138 -10.87 14.66 4.48
C TYR A 138 -12.14 15.40 4.02
N PRO A 139 -13.06 15.71 4.94
CA PRO A 139 -14.29 16.45 4.61
C PRO A 139 -14.03 17.81 3.94
N ILE A 140 -12.87 18.42 4.21
CA ILE A 140 -12.40 19.66 3.57
C ILE A 140 -12.35 19.57 2.05
N LEU A 141 -12.13 18.38 1.47
CA LEU A 141 -12.11 18.19 0.02
C LEU A 141 -13.43 18.61 -0.65
N MET A 142 -14.56 18.54 0.05
CA MET A 142 -15.86 18.95 -0.50
C MET A 142 -15.99 20.46 -0.69
N GLN A 143 -15.12 21.24 -0.05
CA GLN A 143 -15.08 22.70 -0.19
C GLN A 143 -14.01 23.15 -1.18
N LEU A 144 -13.20 22.23 -1.75
CA LEU A 144 -12.11 22.56 -2.64
C LEU A 144 -12.51 22.39 -4.13
N PRO A 145 -11.97 23.24 -5.03
CA PRO A 145 -11.17 24.42 -4.74
C PRO A 145 -12.02 25.53 -4.10
N TYR A 146 -11.43 26.26 -3.14
CA TYR A 146 -12.08 27.40 -2.49
C TYR A 146 -11.31 28.68 -2.82
N VAL A 147 -12.02 29.70 -3.31
CA VAL A 147 -11.43 31.04 -3.52
C VAL A 147 -12.04 31.99 -2.50
N GLY A 148 -11.20 32.50 -1.60
CA GLY A 148 -11.58 33.46 -0.59
C GLY A 148 -10.95 34.83 -0.80
N ASP A 149 -11.26 35.74 0.11
CA ASP A 149 -10.68 37.08 0.12
C ASP A 149 -9.16 37.03 0.40
N GLY A 150 -8.37 37.22 -0.67
CA GLY A 150 -6.91 37.23 -0.61
C GLY A 150 -6.23 35.86 -0.56
N PHE A 151 -6.97 34.76 -0.75
CA PHE A 151 -6.38 33.43 -0.79
C PHE A 151 -7.17 32.43 -1.66
N GLN A 152 -6.51 31.37 -2.09
CA GLN A 152 -7.13 30.20 -2.71
C GLN A 152 -6.66 28.93 -1.99
N ALA A 153 -7.58 28.01 -1.72
CA ALA A 153 -7.28 26.69 -1.19
C ALA A 153 -7.50 25.62 -2.26
N THR A 154 -6.53 24.72 -2.41
CA THR A 154 -6.58 23.52 -3.25
C THR A 154 -5.94 22.35 -2.48
N TYR A 155 -5.68 21.22 -3.13
CA TYR A 155 -4.98 20.10 -2.51
C TYR A 155 -3.91 19.52 -3.43
N THR A 156 -2.95 18.83 -2.83
CA THR A 156 -1.90 18.09 -3.52
C THR A 156 -1.53 16.82 -2.74
N LYS A 157 -0.58 16.03 -3.25
CA LYS A 157 0.00 14.90 -2.50
C LYS A 157 0.53 15.37 -1.15
N SER A 158 0.36 14.56 -0.10
CA SER A 158 0.85 14.95 1.22
C SER A 158 2.33 15.29 1.22
N LYS A 159 2.66 16.41 1.86
CA LYS A 159 4.01 16.84 2.19
C LYS A 159 4.57 15.98 3.33
N SER A 160 3.75 15.62 4.31
CA SER A 160 4.17 14.79 5.45
C SER A 160 4.33 13.30 5.11
N ASP A 161 3.54 12.79 4.16
CA ASP A 161 3.54 11.37 3.75
C ASP A 161 3.39 11.25 2.21
N PRO A 162 4.42 11.62 1.44
CA PRO A 162 4.34 11.68 -0.03
C PRO A 162 4.22 10.29 -0.70
N THR A 163 4.54 9.22 0.04
CA THR A 163 4.45 7.83 -0.43
C THR A 163 3.06 7.25 -0.29
N ASN A 164 2.21 7.83 0.56
CA ASN A 164 0.86 7.36 0.78
C ASN A 164 -0.11 7.98 -0.24
N PRO A 165 -0.72 7.18 -1.13
CA PRO A 165 -1.61 7.70 -2.15
C PRO A 165 -2.92 8.29 -1.58
N GLU A 166 -3.25 7.97 -0.33
CA GLU A 166 -4.44 8.49 0.37
C GLU A 166 -4.10 9.59 1.39
N ALA A 167 -2.87 10.12 1.38
CA ALA A 167 -2.49 11.28 2.17
C ALA A 167 -2.45 12.53 1.29
N ILE A 168 -3.13 13.60 1.73
CA ILE A 168 -3.18 14.87 1.02
C ILE A 168 -2.59 16.00 1.87
N SER A 169 -2.10 17.05 1.20
CA SER A 169 -1.92 18.36 1.81
C SER A 169 -2.92 19.35 1.24
N ILE A 170 -3.39 20.27 2.08
CA ILE A 170 -4.16 21.43 1.66
C ILE A 170 -3.17 22.52 1.26
N VAL A 171 -3.22 22.95 0.01
CA VAL A 171 -2.39 24.05 -0.49
C VAL A 171 -3.18 25.34 -0.32
N ILE A 172 -2.64 26.29 0.42
CA ILE A 172 -3.25 27.61 0.62
C ILE A 172 -2.33 28.65 0.00
N GLU A 173 -2.74 29.14 -1.16
CA GLU A 173 -2.08 30.22 -1.89
C GLU A 173 -2.60 31.56 -1.39
N VAL A 174 -1.71 32.39 -0.85
CA VAL A 174 -2.03 33.69 -0.29
C VAL A 174 -1.52 34.78 -1.24
N PHE A 175 -2.43 35.62 -1.73
CA PHE A 175 -2.11 36.73 -2.62
C PHE A 175 -2.60 38.10 -2.08
N GLY A 176 -3.45 38.12 -1.06
CA GLY A 176 -3.89 39.34 -0.38
C GLY A 176 -3.19 39.56 0.97
N SER A 177 -3.07 40.82 1.39
CA SER A 177 -2.43 41.21 2.67
C SER A 177 -3.10 40.61 3.91
N GLN A 178 -4.40 40.29 3.83
CA GLN A 178 -5.16 39.60 4.88
C GLN A 178 -5.42 38.12 4.58
N GLY A 179 -4.94 37.59 3.44
CA GLY A 179 -5.34 36.28 2.94
C GLY A 179 -5.02 35.13 3.90
N LYS A 180 -3.86 35.16 4.57
CA LYS A 180 -3.53 34.16 5.59
C LYS A 180 -4.51 34.17 6.77
N LYS A 181 -4.90 35.35 7.25
CA LYS A 181 -5.88 35.50 8.33
C LYS A 181 -7.26 35.00 7.88
N LYS A 182 -7.67 35.33 6.67
CA LYS A 182 -8.94 34.89 6.07
C LYS A 182 -8.99 33.38 5.85
N ALA A 183 -7.89 32.77 5.41
CA ALA A 183 -7.77 31.32 5.28
C ALA A 183 -7.93 30.60 6.62
N LEU A 184 -7.26 31.08 7.67
CA LEU A 184 -7.41 30.53 9.02
C LEU A 184 -8.84 30.68 9.56
N GLN A 185 -9.49 31.81 9.27
CA GLN A 185 -10.90 32.03 9.60
C GLN A 185 -11.82 31.07 8.87
N TRP A 186 -11.58 30.82 7.58
CA TRP A 186 -12.33 29.84 6.78
C TRP A 186 -12.18 28.43 7.36
N ILE A 187 -10.96 27.98 7.63
CA ILE A 187 -10.69 26.65 8.23
C ILE A 187 -11.43 26.49 9.56
N LYS A 188 -11.31 27.48 10.44
CA LYS A 188 -11.99 27.49 11.74
C LYS A 188 -13.52 27.56 11.59
N GLY A 189 -14.02 28.29 10.60
CA GLY A 189 -15.45 28.46 10.33
C GLY A 189 -16.16 27.16 9.96
N TYR A 190 -15.44 26.21 9.35
CA TYR A 190 -15.92 24.86 9.06
C TYR A 190 -15.63 23.85 10.19
N GLY A 191 -15.10 24.30 11.32
CA GLY A 191 -14.80 23.45 12.48
C GLY A 191 -13.53 22.60 12.34
N TRP A 192 -12.67 22.89 11.37
CA TRP A 192 -11.38 22.18 11.22
C TRP A 192 -10.29 22.83 12.07
N ASP A 193 -9.37 22.02 12.59
CA ASP A 193 -8.17 22.48 13.28
C ASP A 193 -6.96 22.48 12.33
N ILE A 194 -6.36 23.65 12.13
CA ILE A 194 -5.17 23.84 11.28
C ILE A 194 -4.00 22.93 11.68
N ASN A 195 -3.85 22.59 12.97
CA ASN A 195 -2.74 21.78 13.46
C ASN A 195 -2.90 20.29 13.14
N THR A 196 -4.12 19.87 12.79
CA THR A 196 -4.44 18.49 12.38
C THR A 196 -4.36 18.30 10.86
N LEU A 197 -4.29 19.40 10.11
CA LEU A 197 -4.20 19.39 8.66
C LEU A 197 -2.74 19.47 8.22
N ASP A 198 -2.37 18.70 7.22
CA ASP A 198 -1.11 18.88 6.49
C ASP A 198 -1.29 20.06 5.52
N VAL A 199 -0.74 21.23 5.86
CA VAL A 199 -0.96 22.47 5.10
C VAL A 199 0.34 22.98 4.48
N VAL A 200 0.26 23.29 3.18
CA VAL A 200 1.31 23.94 2.41
C VAL A 200 0.90 25.38 2.14
N TRP A 201 1.59 26.34 2.75
CA TRP A 201 1.40 27.76 2.46
C TRP A 201 2.25 28.16 1.26
N THR A 202 1.61 28.74 0.25
CA THR A 202 2.29 29.36 -0.89
C THR A 202 1.87 30.82 -0.99
N THR A 203 2.70 31.63 -1.66
CA THR A 203 2.35 33.00 -2.03
C THR A 203 2.09 33.05 -3.52
N GLY A 204 1.10 33.84 -3.94
CA GLY A 204 0.80 34.03 -5.36
C GLY A 204 2.04 34.36 -6.18
N LYS A 205 2.14 33.77 -7.38
CA LYS A 205 3.06 34.24 -8.41
C LYS A 205 2.70 35.66 -8.86
#